data_AF-A0A7J7NRU6-F1
#
_entry.id   AF-A0A7J7NRU6-F1
#
_cell.length_a   1.000
_cell.length_b   1.000
_cell.length_c   1.000
_cell.angle_alpha   90.00
_cell.angle_beta   90.00
_cell.angle_gamma   90.00
#
_symmetry.space_group_name_H-M   'P 1'
#
loop_
_entity.id
_entity.type
_entity.pdbx_description
1 polymer ?
#
loop_
_entity_poly.entity_id
_entity_poly.type
_entity_poly.pdbx_seq_one_letter_code
_entity_poly.pdbx_strand_id
1 'polypeptide(L)'
;MDPILGISCSEKDVSRCIHAGHLCIQESAMDRPTMSEVVSMLSHETMQLRAPKQPAFNLLRGKGQADLSNDKAENCTRNELTISAMEG
;
A
#
# COMPACT_ATOMS: atom_id res chain seq x y z
N MET A 1 8.68 17.14 -1.61
CA MET A 1 8.29 16.95 -0.19
C MET A 1 7.25 17.98 0.17
N ASP A 2 6.25 17.63 0.96
CA ASP A 2 5.28 18.61 1.45
C ASP A 2 6.04 19.72 2.20
N PRO A 3 5.97 20.98 1.75
CA PRO A 3 6.68 22.09 2.36
C PRO A 3 6.29 22.32 3.84
N ILE A 4 5.10 21.88 4.25
CA ILE A 4 4.57 22.05 5.61
C ILE A 4 5.27 21.11 6.60
N LEU A 5 5.75 19.96 6.13
CA LEU A 5 6.31 18.95 7.02
C LEU A 5 7.62 19.41 7.69
N GLY A 6 8.32 20.41 7.16
CA GLY A 6 9.53 20.95 7.78
C GLY A 6 10.67 19.93 7.97
N ILE A 7 10.56 18.75 7.37
CA ILE A 7 11.47 17.62 7.57
C ILE A 7 12.63 17.76 6.56
N SER A 8 13.85 17.88 7.08
CA SER A 8 15.06 17.68 6.29
C SER A 8 15.35 16.18 6.15
N CYS A 9 14.66 15.51 5.24
CA CYS A 9 14.84 14.09 4.96
C CYS A 9 15.41 13.89 3.55
N SER A 10 16.38 13.00 3.41
CA SER A 10 16.93 12.66 2.10
C SER A 10 15.93 11.80 1.31
N GLU A 11 16.01 11.81 -0.02
CA GLU A 11 15.18 10.92 -0.86
C GLU A 11 15.34 9.43 -0.48
N LYS A 12 16.53 9.05 0.00
CA LYS A 12 16.82 7.69 0.45
C LYS A 12 16.03 7.34 1.72
N ASP A 13 15.98 8.24 2.70
CA ASP A 13 15.23 8.04 3.94
C ASP A 13 13.73 7.85 3.65
N VAL A 14 13.23 8.65 2.71
CA VAL A 14 11.83 8.65 2.31
C VAL A 14 11.47 7.37 1.58
N SER A 15 12.27 7.00 0.57
CA SER A 15 12.12 5.73 -0.16
C SER A 15 12.14 4.53 0.79
N ARG A 16 13.00 4.58 1.80
CA ARG A 16 13.14 3.55 2.83
C ARG A 16 11.93 3.50 3.77
N CYS A 17 11.44 4.65 4.24
CA CYS A 17 10.20 4.74 5.01
C CYS A 17 9.00 4.19 4.23
N ILE A 18 8.90 4.50 2.93
CA ILE A 18 7.87 3.97 2.04
C ILE A 18 7.96 2.44 1.97
N HIS A 19 9.14 1.89 1.68
CA HIS A 19 9.34 0.43 1.62
C HIS A 19 9.03 -0.27 2.94
N ALA A 20 9.48 0.28 4.08
CA ALA A 20 9.16 -0.24 5.40
C ALA A 20 7.66 -0.19 5.67
N GLY A 21 6.99 0.93 5.34
CA GLY A 21 5.55 1.09 5.45
C GLY A 21 4.78 0.03 4.65
N HIS A 22 5.20 -0.24 3.41
CA HIS A 22 4.61 -1.30 2.60
C HIS A 22 4.77 -2.70 3.23
N LEU A 23 5.92 -2.98 3.84
CA LEU A 23 6.16 -4.26 4.52
C LEU A 23 5.31 -4.40 5.80
N CYS A 24 5.06 -3.31 6.52
CA CYS A 24 4.24 -3.32 7.74
C CYS A 24 2.75 -3.63 7.50
N ILE A 25 2.24 -3.33 6.31
CA ILE A 25 0.82 -3.50 5.96
C ILE A 25 0.55 -4.74 5.09
N GLN A 26 1.51 -5.68 5.04
CA GLN A 26 1.34 -6.93 4.31
C GLN A 26 0.13 -7.72 4.83
N GLU A 27 -0.59 -8.36 3.93
CA GLU A 27 -1.81 -9.13 4.24
C GLU A 27 -1.51 -10.21 5.28
N SER A 28 -0.52 -11.07 4.99
CA SER A 28 -0.05 -12.08 5.94
C SER A 28 0.75 -11.44 7.07
N ALA A 29 0.36 -11.73 8.30
CA ALA A 29 1.09 -11.29 9.49
C ALA A 29 2.55 -11.80 9.51
N MET A 30 2.81 -12.97 8.92
CA MET A 30 4.15 -13.55 8.86
C MET A 30 5.10 -12.79 7.93
N ASP A 31 4.56 -11.97 7.03
CA ASP A 31 5.35 -11.15 6.10
C ASP A 31 5.66 -9.76 6.65
N ARG A 32 5.05 -9.39 7.78
CA ARG A 32 5.29 -8.09 8.44
C ARG A 32 6.59 -8.15 9.23
N PRO A 33 7.44 -7.12 9.15
CA PRO A 33 8.64 -7.04 9.97
C PRO A 33 8.26 -6.84 11.43
N THR A 34 9.09 -7.39 12.32
CA THR A 34 9.07 -7.03 13.74
C THR A 34 9.50 -5.58 13.93
N MET A 35 9.12 -4.96 15.06
CA MET A 35 9.56 -3.58 15.35
C MET A 35 11.08 -3.44 15.40
N SER A 36 11.80 -4.48 15.83
CA SER A 36 13.27 -4.49 15.81
C SER A 36 13.84 -4.43 14.39
N GLU A 37 13.23 -5.16 13.45
CA GLU A 37 13.59 -5.10 12.03
C GLU A 37 13.26 -3.73 11.47
N VAL A 38 12.11 -3.14 11.77
CA VAL A 38 11.74 -1.79 11.30
C VAL A 38 12.76 -0.75 11.76
N VAL A 39 13.16 -0.76 13.04
CA VAL A 39 14.20 0.14 13.54
C VAL A 39 15.51 -0.10 12.79
N SER A 40 15.94 -1.36 12.63
CA SER A 40 17.14 -1.68 11.86
C SER A 40 17.07 -1.18 10.42
N MET A 41 15.92 -1.34 9.76
CA MET A 41 15.68 -0.90 8.38
C MET A 41 15.78 0.61 8.23
N LEU A 42 15.31 1.38 9.23
CA LEU A 42 15.33 2.84 9.22
C LEU A 42 16.67 3.43 9.66
N SER A 43 17.38 2.76 10.58
CA SER A 43 18.66 3.26 11.13
C SER A 43 19.88 2.92 10.27
N HIS A 44 19.83 1.88 9.43
CA HIS A 44 20.99 1.44 8.65
C HIS A 44 20.88 1.83 7.17
N GLU A 45 21.68 2.80 6.76
CA GLU A 45 21.62 3.37 5.41
C GLU A 45 21.90 2.37 4.28
N THR A 46 22.66 1.31 4.54
CA THR A 46 23.08 0.30 3.55
C THR A 46 22.24 -0.98 3.57
N MET A 47 21.29 -1.09 4.50
CA MET A 47 20.47 -2.29 4.62
C MET A 47 19.53 -2.42 3.42
N GLN A 48 19.62 -3.54 2.71
CA GLN A 48 18.68 -3.87 1.63
C GLN A 48 17.35 -4.32 2.21
N LEU A 49 16.26 -3.74 1.71
CA LEU A 49 14.91 -4.09 2.10
C LEU A 49 14.33 -5.12 1.15
N ARG A 50 13.58 -6.07 1.69
CA ARG A 50 12.83 -7.04 0.88
C ARG A 50 11.75 -6.31 0.08
N ALA A 51 11.47 -6.76 -1.13
CA ALA A 51 10.34 -6.23 -1.89
C ALA A 51 9.02 -6.61 -1.20
N PRO A 52 8.05 -5.69 -1.05
CA PRO A 52 6.72 -6.03 -0.57
C PRO A 52 6.04 -6.99 -1.55
N LYS A 53 5.13 -7.81 -1.02
CA LYS A 53 4.33 -8.72 -1.84
C LYS A 53 3.21 -7.92 -2.48
N GLN A 54 2.66 -8.43 -3.57
CA GLN A 54 1.51 -7.79 -4.23
C GLN A 54 0.34 -7.69 -3.25
N PRO A 55 -0.28 -6.50 -3.09
CA PRO A 55 -1.45 -6.35 -2.23
C PRO A 55 -2.59 -7.27 -2.70
N ALA A 56 -3.34 -7.81 -1.73
CA ALA A 56 -4.51 -8.67 -1.97
C ALA A 56 -5.54 -8.06 -2.92
N PHE A 57 -5.60 -6.72 -2.98
CA PHE A 57 -6.53 -5.97 -3.81
C PHE A 57 -6.35 -6.21 -5.33
N ASN A 58 -5.22 -6.77 -5.77
CA ASN A 58 -5.04 -7.17 -7.17
C ASN A 58 -5.91 -8.36 -7.60
N LEU A 59 -6.44 -9.15 -6.65
CA LEU A 59 -7.28 -10.30 -6.98
C LEU A 59 -8.63 -9.90 -7.60
N LEU A 60 -9.13 -8.70 -7.27
CA LEU A 60 -10.37 -8.17 -7.84
C LEU A 60 -10.22 -7.77 -9.32
N ARG A 61 -8.99 -7.47 -9.76
CA ARG A 61 -8.69 -7.09 -11.16
C ARG A 61 -8.31 -8.30 -12.02
N GLY A 62 -7.79 -9.39 -11.43
CA GLY A 62 -7.24 -10.53 -12.18
C GLY A 62 -8.21 -11.68 -12.47
N LYS A 63 -9.36 -11.78 -11.79
CA LYS A 63 -10.34 -12.87 -12.00
C LYS A 63 -11.52 -12.50 -12.92
N GLY A 64 -11.38 -11.47 -13.75
CA GLY A 64 -12.41 -11.03 -14.69
C GLY A 64 -12.04 -11.12 -16.18
N GLN A 65 -10.90 -11.71 -16.54
CA GLN A 65 -10.35 -11.63 -17.91
C GLN A 65 -9.93 -12.98 -18.52
N ALA A 66 -10.70 -14.04 -18.29
CA ALA A 66 -10.53 -15.28 -19.05
C ALA A 66 -11.73 -15.68 -19.93
N ASP A 67 -12.92 -15.06 -19.78
CA ASP A 67 -14.08 -15.42 -20.60
C ASP A 67 -15.09 -14.27 -20.70
N LEU A 68 -14.81 -13.20 -21.45
CA LEU A 68 -15.87 -12.30 -21.94
C LEU A 68 -15.48 -11.75 -23.31
N SER A 69 -15.76 -12.56 -24.33
CA SER A 69 -15.90 -12.09 -25.70
C SER A 69 -17.02 -11.06 -25.78
N ASN A 70 -16.65 -9.84 -26.20
CA ASN A 70 -17.45 -8.93 -27.02
C ASN A 70 -18.85 -8.52 -26.51
N ASP A 71 -18.95 -7.42 -25.74
CA ASP A 71 -19.74 -6.24 -26.15
C ASP A 71 -19.69 -5.08 -25.13
N LYS A 72 -19.71 -3.86 -25.68
CA LYS A 72 -20.02 -2.54 -25.11
C LYS A 72 -19.43 -2.08 -23.76
N ALA A 73 -18.81 -0.90 -23.84
CA ALA A 73 -18.44 -0.07 -22.71
C ALA A 73 -19.66 0.37 -21.88
N GLU A 74 -19.76 -0.10 -20.63
CA GLU A 74 -20.46 0.59 -19.53
C GLU A 74 -19.60 0.49 -18.27
N ASN A 75 -18.59 1.35 -18.20
CA ASN A 75 -17.73 1.56 -17.04
C ASN A 75 -18.44 2.46 -16.02
N CYS A 76 -18.84 1.92 -14.86
CA CYS A 76 -18.65 2.57 -13.55
C CYS A 76 -18.99 1.62 -12.41
N THR A 77 -18.01 1.21 -11.60
CA THR A 77 -18.28 0.56 -10.32
C THR A 77 -18.66 1.63 -9.30
N ARG A 78 -19.93 1.70 -8.95
CA ARG A 78 -20.43 2.54 -7.85
C ARG A 78 -20.05 1.87 -6.53
N ASN A 79 -19.22 2.52 -5.71
CA ASN A 79 -18.97 2.05 -4.35
C ASN A 79 -20.26 2.23 -3.53
N GLU A 80 -20.77 1.16 -2.94
CA GLU A 80 -21.94 1.20 -2.04
C GLU A 80 -21.54 1.76 -0.67
N LEU A 81 -21.24 3.06 -0.63
CA LEU A 81 -21.04 3.78 0.62
C LEU A 81 -22.42 4.23 1.14
N THR A 82 -22.80 3.74 2.32
CA THR A 82 -23.99 4.23 3.03
C THR A 82 -23.62 5.47 3.83
N ILE A 83 -24.30 6.59 3.57
CA ILE A 83 -24.17 7.82 4.35
C ILE A 83 -25.17 7.74 5.50
N SER A 84 -24.69 7.71 6.75
CA SER A 84 -25.53 7.85 7.94
C SER A 84 -25.60 9.33 8.33
N ALA A 85 -26.81 9.86 8.50
CA ALA A 85 -27.01 11.19 9.07
C ALA A 85 -26.81 11.13 10.59
N MET A 86 -26.19 12.17 11.16
CA MET A 86 -26.12 12.35 12.60
C MET A 86 -27.36 13.12 13.05
N GLU A 87 -28.26 12.46 13.78
CA GLU A 87 -29.39 13.12 14.44
C GLU A 87 -28.89 13.85 15.69
N GLY A 88 -29.28 15.12 15.85
CA GLY A 88 -28.98 15.96 17.01
C GLY A 88 -30.20 16.15 17.91
#